data_AF-A0A853BU78-F1
#
_entry.id   AF-A0A853BU78-F1
#
_cell.length_a   1.000
_cell.length_b   1.000
_cell.length_c   1.000
_cell.angle_alpha   90.00
_cell.angle_beta   90.00
_cell.angle_gamma   90.00
#
_symmetry.space_group_name_H-M   'P 1'
#
loop_
_entity.id
_entity.type
_entity.pdbx_description
1 polymer ?
#
loop_
_entity_poly.entity_id
_entity_poly.type
_entity_poly.pdbx_seq_one_letter_code
_entity_poly.pdbx_strand_id
1 'polypeptide(L)'
;MSDFPENYLSRAAEAPLKTVHVAAAHFNGPGAVIVYDSPQRRYRTVAPGDRYHISEPEQVIVCGYGDIQRLLADYPGDDPVDDLTKDVAADALRHLTAWAHTERLAGLAPITTLRRAMNHHGFYTDRRSDLGRTEEGALTTTDHFIHSEAHHLTVVIDHLATAGATTTRVTRVRLLDGTTEIAAWNGTTRPDTACGRACEISAAAHRYLGH
;
A
#
# COMPACT_ATOMS: atom_id res chain seq x y z
N MET A 1 -23.99 1.58 6.93
CA MET A 1 -23.00 1.59 5.84
C MET A 1 -21.98 2.65 6.21
N SER A 2 -20.70 2.30 6.33
CA SER A 2 -19.68 3.29 6.70
C SER A 2 -19.47 4.25 5.52
N ASP A 3 -19.44 5.56 5.79
CA ASP A 3 -19.09 6.58 4.78
C ASP A 3 -17.57 6.58 4.49
N PHE A 4 -16.98 5.40 4.37
CA PHE A 4 -15.61 5.22 3.91
C PHE A 4 -15.62 5.25 2.37
N PRO A 5 -14.82 6.10 1.69
CA PRO A 5 -13.65 6.82 2.19
C PRO A 5 -13.87 8.29 2.61
N GLU A 6 -15.06 8.85 2.44
CA GLU A 6 -15.31 10.30 2.61
C GLU A 6 -15.05 10.78 4.05
N ASN A 7 -15.54 10.05 5.05
CA ASN A 7 -15.25 10.34 6.45
C ASN A 7 -13.78 10.08 6.81
N TYR A 8 -13.11 9.16 6.13
CA TYR A 8 -11.68 8.89 6.34
C TYR A 8 -10.82 10.07 5.85
N LEU A 9 -11.12 10.57 4.64
CA LEU A 9 -10.40 11.69 4.03
C LEU A 9 -10.72 13.02 4.70
N SER A 10 -11.98 13.25 5.08
CA SER A 10 -12.36 14.41 5.88
C SER A 10 -11.59 14.44 7.21
N ARG A 11 -11.48 13.30 7.90
CA ARG A 11 -10.67 13.21 9.14
C ARG A 11 -9.18 13.42 8.90
N ALA A 12 -8.65 12.91 7.79
CA ALA A 12 -7.24 13.09 7.43
C ALA A 12 -6.91 14.55 7.12
N ALA A 13 -7.82 15.26 6.43
CA ALA A 13 -7.69 16.68 6.15
C ALA A 13 -7.81 17.56 7.41
N GLU A 14 -8.58 17.13 8.40
CA GLU A 14 -8.69 17.81 9.71
C GLU A 14 -7.47 17.61 10.60
N ALA A 15 -6.73 16.51 10.44
CA ALA A 15 -5.57 16.21 11.28
C ALA A 15 -4.34 17.03 10.86
N PRO A 16 -3.73 17.84 11.75
CA PRO A 16 -2.55 18.61 11.39
C PRO A 16 -1.28 17.76 11.44
N LEU A 17 -0.59 17.62 10.30
CA LEU A 17 0.81 17.19 10.26
C LEU A 17 1.69 18.39 10.64
N LYS A 18 2.46 18.25 11.74
CA LYS A 18 3.26 19.32 12.34
C LYS A 18 4.76 19.10 12.11
N THR A 19 5.56 20.17 12.18
CA THR A 19 7.02 20.13 12.05
C THR A 19 7.66 19.10 12.97
N VAL A 20 7.17 18.97 14.20
CA VAL A 20 7.68 18.00 15.17
C VAL A 20 7.65 16.55 14.66
N HIS A 21 6.70 16.18 13.78
CA HIS A 21 6.64 14.84 13.22
C HIS A 21 7.75 14.61 12.18
N VAL A 22 7.97 15.59 11.29
CA VAL A 22 9.01 15.56 10.26
C VAL A 22 10.38 15.61 10.91
N ALA A 23 10.58 16.53 11.86
CA ALA A 23 11.81 16.63 12.63
C ALA A 23 12.12 15.33 13.39
N ALA A 24 11.12 14.73 14.04
CA ALA A 24 11.32 13.46 14.74
C ALA A 24 11.63 12.30 13.78
N ALA A 25 10.97 12.23 12.62
CA ALA A 25 11.23 11.18 11.62
C ALA A 25 12.63 11.34 11.01
N HIS A 26 13.06 12.58 10.77
CA HIS A 26 14.40 12.90 10.35
C HIS A 26 15.45 12.53 11.41
N PHE A 27 15.25 12.98 12.65
CA PHE A 27 16.17 12.78 13.77
C PHE A 27 16.36 11.31 14.12
N ASN A 28 15.28 10.51 14.11
CA ASN A 28 15.32 9.09 14.44
C ASN A 28 16.03 8.24 13.36
N GLY A 29 16.35 8.81 12.20
CA GLY A 29 17.20 8.17 11.20
C GLY A 29 16.53 7.05 10.39
N PRO A 30 17.33 6.25 9.66
CA PRO A 30 16.84 5.18 8.79
C PRO A 30 15.91 4.19 9.50
N GLY A 31 14.74 3.94 8.92
CA GLY A 31 13.70 3.08 9.49
C GLY A 31 12.61 3.85 10.25
N ALA A 32 12.80 5.14 10.50
CA ALA A 32 11.77 5.99 11.07
C ALA A 32 10.68 6.33 10.03
N VAL A 33 9.43 6.37 10.48
CA VAL A 33 8.26 6.64 9.63
C VAL A 33 7.25 7.55 10.32
N ILE A 34 6.48 8.29 9.52
CA ILE A 34 5.29 9.03 9.94
C ILE A 34 4.07 8.20 9.57
N VAL A 35 3.21 7.95 10.55
CA VAL A 35 1.98 7.16 10.41
C VAL A 35 0.78 8.06 10.70
N TYR A 36 -0.21 8.04 9.82
CA TYR A 36 -1.55 8.56 10.10
C TYR A 36 -2.39 7.48 10.78
N ASP A 37 -3.00 7.81 11.92
CA ASP A 37 -3.91 6.96 12.69
C ASP A 37 -5.33 7.52 12.58
N SER A 38 -6.18 6.83 11.82
CA SER A 38 -7.56 7.23 11.53
C SER A 38 -8.50 7.17 12.74
N PRO A 39 -8.47 6.12 13.59
CA PRO A 39 -9.25 6.08 14.83
C PRO A 39 -8.96 7.29 15.74
N GLN A 40 -7.68 7.67 15.85
CA GLN A 40 -7.23 8.75 16.72
C GLN A 40 -7.15 10.11 16.00
N ARG A 41 -7.39 10.15 14.68
CA ARG A 41 -7.32 11.34 13.81
C ARG A 41 -6.03 12.14 13.98
N ARG A 42 -4.88 11.45 14.00
CA ARG A 42 -3.59 12.10 14.25
C ARG A 42 -2.45 11.46 13.49
N TYR A 43 -1.40 12.25 13.26
CA TYR A 43 -0.11 11.75 12.83
C TYR A 43 0.75 11.39 14.04
N ARG A 44 1.59 10.36 13.91
CA ARG A 44 2.63 10.00 14.87
C ARG A 44 3.89 9.58 14.15
N THR A 45 5.04 9.84 14.76
CA THR A 45 6.31 9.31 14.29
C THR A 45 6.61 8.00 15.01
N VAL A 46 7.16 7.04 14.29
CA VAL A 46 7.60 5.75 14.82
C VAL A 46 9.08 5.60 14.57
N ALA A 47 9.84 5.26 15.62
CA ALA A 47 11.28 5.12 15.54
C ALA A 47 11.67 3.73 14.97
N PRO A 48 12.91 3.58 14.47
CA PRO A 48 13.41 2.29 14.03
C PRO A 48 13.41 1.27 15.19
N GLY A 49 12.92 0.05 14.93
CA GLY A 49 12.92 -1.03 15.92
C GLY A 49 11.76 -1.00 16.90
N ASP A 50 10.96 0.08 16.95
CA ASP A 50 9.69 0.07 17.66
C ASP A 50 8.76 -0.95 17.01
N ARG A 51 8.22 -1.87 17.81
CA ARG A 51 7.13 -2.73 17.34
C ARG A 51 5.87 -1.90 17.27
N TYR A 52 5.39 -1.65 16.06
CA TYR A 52 4.07 -1.07 15.85
C TYR A 52 3.24 -2.06 15.04
N HIS A 53 2.07 -2.41 15.56
CA HIS A 53 1.10 -3.18 14.82
C HIS A 53 0.26 -2.20 13.99
N ILE A 54 0.63 -1.99 12.72
CA ILE A 54 -0.25 -1.26 11.80
C ILE A 54 -1.49 -2.11 11.57
N SER A 55 -2.60 -1.70 12.17
CA SER A 55 -3.92 -2.24 11.88
C SER A 55 -4.50 -1.56 10.64
N GLU A 56 -4.00 -1.88 9.46
CA GLU A 56 -4.61 -1.37 8.23
C GLU A 56 -6.07 -1.86 8.11
N PRO A 57 -7.00 -1.04 7.58
CA PRO A 57 -6.81 0.27 6.93
C PRO A 57 -6.74 1.46 7.89
N GLU A 58 -6.72 1.23 9.20
CA GLU A 58 -6.87 2.28 10.22
C GLU A 58 -5.59 3.09 10.43
N GLN A 59 -4.44 2.52 10.12
CA GLN A 59 -3.13 3.17 10.24
C GLN A 59 -2.38 3.09 8.90
N VAL A 60 -1.74 4.18 8.47
CA VAL A 60 -1.07 4.28 7.16
C VAL A 60 0.25 5.01 7.29
N ILE A 61 1.34 4.42 6.79
CA ILE A 61 2.62 5.12 6.67
C ILE A 61 2.52 6.13 5.54
N VAL A 62 2.70 7.41 5.84
CA VAL A 62 2.57 8.50 4.85
C VAL A 62 3.91 9.06 4.39
N CYS A 63 4.98 8.84 5.15
CA CYS A 63 6.31 9.37 4.86
C CYS A 63 7.38 8.63 5.69
N GLY A 64 8.53 8.30 5.11
CA GLY A 64 9.67 7.72 5.82
C GLY A 64 10.91 8.64 5.84
N TYR A 65 11.91 8.28 6.64
CA TYR A 65 13.21 8.99 6.69
C TYR A 65 13.83 9.20 5.30
N GLY A 66 13.82 8.18 4.44
CA GLY A 66 14.37 8.28 3.08
C GLY A 66 13.63 9.29 2.19
N ASP A 67 12.30 9.40 2.36
CA ASP A 67 11.50 10.39 1.62
C ASP A 67 11.86 11.80 2.06
N ILE A 68 12.03 12.01 3.38
CA ILE A 68 12.46 13.28 3.97
C ILE A 68 13.86 13.66 3.45
N GLN A 69 14.82 12.74 3.48
CA GLN A 69 16.18 12.98 2.96
C GLN A 69 16.16 13.42 1.49
N ARG A 70 15.36 12.74 0.66
CA ARG A 70 15.22 13.08 -0.75
C ARG A 70 14.64 14.48 -0.92
N LEU A 71 13.58 14.81 -0.20
CA LEU A 71 12.96 16.13 -0.30
C LEU A 71 13.88 17.24 0.21
N LEU A 72 14.62 17.01 1.32
CA LEU A 72 15.60 17.98 1.84
C LEU A 72 16.71 18.33 0.84
N ALA A 73 17.04 17.44 -0.10
CA ALA A 73 18.02 17.73 -1.15
C ALA A 73 17.57 18.89 -2.06
N ASP A 74 16.27 19.15 -2.14
CA ASP A 74 15.68 20.22 -2.96
C ASP A 74 15.48 21.54 -2.18
N TYR A 75 15.76 21.59 -0.87
CA TYR A 75 15.63 22.80 -0.03
C TYR A 75 16.99 23.31 0.49
N PRO A 76 17.71 24.16 -0.27
CA PRO A 76 18.87 24.86 0.24
C PRO A 76 18.44 26.02 1.16
N GLY A 77 18.76 25.95 2.46
CA GLY A 77 18.47 27.02 3.43
C GLY A 77 18.77 26.67 4.89
N ASP A 78 18.66 27.66 5.79
CA ASP A 78 19.01 27.52 7.22
C ASP A 78 17.92 26.84 8.07
N ASP A 79 16.66 26.82 7.62
CA ASP A 79 15.54 26.16 8.33
C ASP A 79 14.64 25.31 7.39
N PRO A 80 15.20 24.29 6.71
CA PRO A 80 14.53 23.56 5.64
C PRO A 80 13.40 22.64 6.11
N VAL A 81 13.31 22.35 7.42
CA VAL A 81 12.34 21.39 7.97
C VAL A 81 10.93 21.99 8.09
N ASP A 82 10.83 23.29 8.42
CA ASP A 82 9.53 23.97 8.53
C ASP A 82 8.86 24.14 7.16
N ASP A 83 9.63 24.51 6.13
CA ASP A 83 9.12 24.62 4.76
C ASP A 83 8.79 23.24 4.17
N LEU A 84 9.65 22.24 4.41
CA LEU A 84 9.39 20.85 4.02
C LEU A 84 8.10 20.29 4.63
N THR A 85 7.73 20.72 5.83
CA THR A 85 6.54 20.20 6.52
C THR A 85 5.26 20.42 5.71
N LYS A 86 5.17 21.55 4.98
CA LYS A 86 4.00 21.84 4.13
C LYS A 86 3.91 20.86 2.96
N ASP A 87 5.04 20.56 2.34
CA ASP A 87 5.11 19.66 1.19
C ASP A 87 4.90 18.21 1.63
N VAL A 88 5.48 17.80 2.75
CA VAL A 88 5.19 16.49 3.37
C VAL A 88 3.71 16.37 3.74
N ALA A 89 3.07 17.43 4.25
CA ALA A 89 1.64 17.40 4.55
C ALA A 89 0.78 17.26 3.28
N ALA A 90 1.12 18.00 2.21
CA ALA A 90 0.43 17.88 0.93
C ALA A 90 0.61 16.48 0.32
N ASP A 91 1.82 15.94 0.36
CA ASP A 91 2.18 14.62 -0.13
C ASP A 91 1.49 13.53 0.68
N ALA A 92 1.45 13.66 2.01
CA ALA A 92 0.72 12.77 2.90
C ALA A 92 -0.78 12.77 2.57
N LEU A 93 -1.40 13.93 2.34
CA LEU A 93 -2.81 13.97 1.96
C LEU A 93 -3.07 13.35 0.59
N ARG A 94 -2.18 13.57 -0.40
CA ARG A 94 -2.26 12.89 -1.71
C ARG A 94 -2.12 11.39 -1.53
N HIS A 95 -1.17 10.94 -0.71
CA HIS A 95 -0.97 9.54 -0.39
C HIS A 95 -2.18 8.94 0.32
N LEU A 96 -2.77 9.62 1.32
CA LEU A 96 -3.96 9.16 2.03
C LEU A 96 -5.21 9.13 1.15
N THR A 97 -5.33 10.07 0.21
CA THR A 97 -6.40 10.09 -0.80
C THR A 97 -6.26 8.90 -1.74
N ALA A 98 -5.05 8.69 -2.25
CA ALA A 98 -4.74 7.54 -3.09
C ALA A 98 -4.96 6.22 -2.32
N TRP A 99 -4.47 6.15 -1.08
CA TRP A 99 -4.69 5.03 -0.16
C TRP A 99 -6.16 4.76 0.10
N ALA A 100 -7.00 5.77 0.38
CA ALA A 100 -8.42 5.54 0.65
C ALA A 100 -9.17 5.04 -0.59
N HIS A 101 -8.78 5.49 -1.79
CA HIS A 101 -9.25 4.92 -3.05
C HIS A 101 -8.75 3.50 -3.30
N THR A 102 -7.52 3.20 -2.89
CA THR A 102 -6.90 1.88 -2.98
C THR A 102 -7.46 0.90 -1.96
N GLU A 103 -7.73 1.31 -0.72
CA GLU A 103 -8.41 0.52 0.32
C GLU A 103 -9.83 0.17 -0.08
N ARG A 104 -10.51 1.04 -0.85
CA ARG A 104 -11.78 0.69 -1.46
C ARG A 104 -11.65 -0.51 -2.41
N LEU A 105 -10.52 -0.66 -3.11
CA LEU A 105 -10.23 -1.81 -3.98
C LEU A 105 -9.68 -3.00 -3.19
N ALA A 106 -8.69 -2.77 -2.33
CA ALA A 106 -8.05 -3.77 -1.48
C ALA A 106 -8.99 -4.40 -0.44
N GLY A 107 -10.01 -3.65 0.00
CA GLY A 107 -11.09 -4.12 0.86
C GLY A 107 -12.17 -4.93 0.13
N LEU A 108 -12.11 -5.06 -1.19
CA LEU A 108 -13.04 -5.91 -1.94
C LEU A 108 -12.90 -7.37 -1.47
N ALA A 109 -14.04 -8.07 -1.36
CA ALA A 109 -14.08 -9.45 -0.89
C ALA A 109 -13.07 -10.38 -1.59
N PRO A 110 -12.86 -10.30 -2.92
CA PRO A 110 -11.83 -11.10 -3.59
C PRO A 110 -10.41 -10.85 -3.10
N ILE A 111 -10.03 -9.59 -2.85
CA ILE A 111 -8.66 -9.23 -2.43
C ILE A 111 -8.42 -9.60 -0.98
N THR A 112 -9.37 -9.29 -0.10
CA THR A 112 -9.28 -9.70 1.32
C THR A 112 -9.27 -11.23 1.48
N THR A 113 -10.00 -11.96 0.64
CA THR A 113 -9.98 -13.44 0.60
C THR A 113 -8.62 -13.97 0.15
N LEU A 114 -8.06 -13.40 -0.92
CA LEU A 114 -6.73 -13.77 -1.42
C LEU A 114 -5.65 -13.55 -0.35
N ARG A 115 -5.64 -12.39 0.32
CA ARG A 115 -4.67 -12.09 1.39
C ARG A 115 -4.72 -13.09 2.54
N ARG A 116 -5.94 -13.45 3.00
CA ARG A 116 -6.12 -14.45 4.06
C ARG A 116 -5.60 -15.82 3.62
N ALA A 117 -5.87 -16.21 2.37
CA ALA A 117 -5.36 -17.46 1.81
C ALA A 117 -3.83 -17.46 1.71
N MET A 118 -3.22 -16.38 1.20
CA MET A 118 -1.75 -16.24 1.12
C MET A 118 -1.10 -16.32 2.51
N ASN A 119 -1.68 -15.67 3.51
CA ASN A 119 -1.21 -15.76 4.91
C ASN A 119 -1.30 -17.19 5.44
N HIS A 120 -2.40 -17.91 5.19
CA HIS A 120 -2.52 -19.33 5.55
C HIS A 120 -1.41 -20.20 4.92
N HIS A 121 -0.89 -19.80 3.76
CA HIS A 121 0.21 -20.47 3.07
C HIS A 121 1.61 -19.91 3.43
N GLY A 122 1.75 -19.13 4.51
CA GLY A 122 3.06 -18.66 5.01
C GLY A 122 3.57 -17.37 4.36
N PHE A 123 2.74 -16.68 3.57
CA PHE A 123 3.09 -15.42 2.93
C PHE A 123 2.46 -14.21 3.64
N TYR A 124 3.29 -13.29 4.11
CA TYR A 124 2.86 -12.06 4.77
C TYR A 124 2.85 -10.91 3.78
N THR A 125 1.84 -10.05 3.84
CA THR A 125 1.80 -8.84 3.00
C THR A 125 2.83 -7.83 3.52
N ASP A 126 3.82 -7.49 2.69
CA ASP A 126 4.79 -6.43 2.94
C ASP A 126 4.30 -5.16 2.25
N ARG A 127 3.51 -4.36 2.95
CA ARG A 127 2.67 -3.37 2.28
C ARG A 127 3.39 -2.03 2.09
N ARG A 128 4.18 -1.96 1.02
CA ARG A 128 4.32 -0.74 0.22
C ARG A 128 3.44 -0.91 -1.02
N SER A 129 2.15 -0.61 -0.90
CA SER A 129 1.29 -0.57 -2.08
C SER A 129 1.76 0.58 -2.98
N ASP A 130 2.52 0.24 -4.02
CA ASP A 130 2.87 1.18 -5.08
C ASP A 130 1.66 1.42 -5.97
N LEU A 131 1.39 2.70 -6.27
CA LEU A 131 0.26 3.14 -7.07
C LEU A 131 0.78 3.63 -8.41
N GLY A 132 0.84 2.71 -9.36
CA GLY A 132 0.99 3.04 -10.77
C GLY A 132 -0.37 3.39 -11.38
N ARG A 133 -0.41 4.40 -12.25
CA ARG A 133 -1.39 4.39 -13.35
C ARG A 133 -0.84 3.48 -14.43
N THR A 134 -1.65 2.59 -14.98
CA THR A 134 -1.27 1.99 -16.27
C THR A 134 -1.25 3.07 -17.34
N GLU A 135 -0.57 2.82 -18.46
CA GLU A 135 -0.57 3.71 -19.63
C GLU A 135 -2.00 3.99 -20.14
N GLU A 136 -2.95 3.11 -19.80
CA GLU A 136 -4.38 3.21 -20.14
C GLU A 136 -5.22 3.96 -19.08
N GLY A 137 -4.58 4.52 -18.04
CA GLY A 137 -5.23 5.30 -16.99
C GLY A 137 -5.97 4.47 -15.93
N ALA A 138 -5.80 3.14 -15.91
CA ALA A 138 -6.39 2.29 -14.89
C ALA A 138 -5.65 2.41 -13.54
N LEU A 139 -6.41 2.30 -12.45
CA LEU A 139 -5.86 2.22 -11.09
C LEU A 139 -5.49 0.76 -10.78
N THR A 140 -4.22 0.50 -10.47
CA THR A 140 -3.73 -0.81 -10.05
C THR A 140 -3.48 -0.85 -8.55
N THR A 141 -3.67 -2.02 -7.95
CA THR A 141 -3.25 -2.28 -6.58
C THR A 141 -2.19 -3.37 -6.60
N THR A 142 -1.02 -3.06 -6.06
CA THR A 142 0.08 -4.03 -5.94
C THR A 142 0.21 -4.45 -4.48
N ASP A 143 0.14 -5.76 -4.23
CA ASP A 143 0.43 -6.36 -2.93
C ASP A 143 1.74 -7.14 -3.04
N HIS A 144 2.75 -6.77 -2.25
CA HIS A 144 3.97 -7.56 -2.13
C HIS A 144 3.79 -8.60 -1.03
N PHE A 145 4.26 -9.82 -1.28
CA PHE A 145 4.16 -10.92 -0.35
C PHE A 145 5.55 -11.47 -0.03
N ILE A 146 5.90 -11.48 1.25
CA ILE A 146 7.15 -12.06 1.74
C ILE A 146 6.87 -13.42 2.36
N HIS A 147 7.64 -14.44 1.97
CA HIS A 147 7.65 -15.72 2.67
C HIS A 147 8.52 -15.62 3.93
N SER A 148 8.18 -16.37 4.98
CA SER A 148 8.97 -16.39 6.24
C SER A 148 10.43 -16.83 6.07
N GLU A 149 10.77 -17.41 4.92
CA GLU A 149 12.10 -17.95 4.59
C GLU A 149 12.86 -17.13 3.53
N ALA A 150 12.51 -15.85 3.35
CA ALA A 150 13.28 -14.80 2.66
C ALA A 150 13.23 -14.67 1.12
N HIS A 151 12.30 -15.34 0.42
CA HIS A 151 12.02 -15.02 -0.99
C HIS A 151 10.95 -13.91 -1.12
N HIS A 152 11.21 -12.91 -1.97
CA HIS A 152 10.35 -11.74 -2.19
C HIS A 152 9.54 -11.90 -3.48
N LEU A 153 8.35 -12.51 -3.38
CA LEU A 153 7.44 -12.70 -4.52
C LEU A 153 6.44 -11.54 -4.58
N THR A 154 6.26 -10.95 -5.76
CA THR A 154 5.28 -9.86 -5.97
C THR A 154 4.05 -10.39 -6.68
N VAL A 155 2.86 -10.11 -6.14
CA VAL A 155 1.60 -10.41 -6.82
C VAL A 155 0.95 -9.11 -7.27
N VAL A 156 0.89 -8.89 -8.58
CA VAL A 156 0.29 -7.69 -9.17
C VAL A 156 -1.14 -8.00 -9.60
N ILE A 157 -2.09 -7.16 -9.20
CA ILE A 157 -3.50 -7.28 -9.59
C ILE A 157 -3.88 -6.04 -10.40
N ASP A 158 -3.97 -6.22 -11.72
CA ASP A 158 -4.36 -5.16 -12.66
C ASP A 158 -5.88 -5.20 -12.85
N HIS A 159 -6.58 -4.12 -12.50
CA HIS A 159 -8.01 -3.96 -12.81
C HIS A 159 -8.17 -3.22 -14.14
N LEU A 160 -8.45 -3.96 -15.20
CA LEU A 160 -8.67 -3.39 -16.54
C LEU A 160 -10.10 -2.87 -16.65
N ALA A 161 -10.23 -1.59 -16.99
CA ALA A 161 -11.51 -1.01 -17.38
C ALA A 161 -11.88 -1.56 -18.76
N THR A 162 -12.98 -2.29 -18.88
CA THR A 162 -13.49 -2.70 -20.20
C THR A 162 -14.26 -1.53 -20.77
N ALA A 163 -13.85 -1.03 -21.95
CA ALA A 163 -14.56 0.03 -22.64
C ALA A 163 -16.06 -0.35 -22.81
N GLY A 164 -16.96 0.48 -22.26
CA GLY A 164 -18.40 0.39 -22.50
C GLY A 164 -19.25 -0.43 -21.51
N ALA A 165 -18.71 -0.96 -20.40
CA ALA A 165 -19.51 -1.71 -19.43
C ALA A 165 -19.38 -1.17 -18.00
N THR A 166 -20.52 -0.89 -17.35
CA THR A 166 -20.62 -0.34 -16.00
C THR A 166 -20.26 -1.31 -14.87
N THR A 167 -19.94 -2.59 -15.13
CA THR A 167 -19.84 -3.57 -14.01
C THR A 167 -18.85 -4.72 -14.17
N THR A 168 -18.15 -4.91 -15.28
CA THR A 168 -17.24 -6.06 -15.43
C THR A 168 -15.79 -5.61 -15.45
N ARG A 169 -15.12 -5.64 -14.29
CA ARG A 169 -13.68 -5.39 -14.20
C ARG A 169 -12.94 -6.68 -14.54
N VAL A 170 -12.29 -6.72 -15.70
CA VAL A 170 -11.35 -7.79 -16.01
C VAL A 170 -10.13 -7.58 -15.11
N THR A 171 -9.74 -8.63 -14.39
CA THR A 171 -8.61 -8.58 -13.48
C THR A 171 -7.52 -9.48 -14.02
N ARG A 172 -6.35 -8.92 -14.32
CA ARG A 172 -5.13 -9.68 -14.59
C ARG A 172 -4.37 -9.81 -13.28
N VAL A 173 -4.01 -11.02 -12.90
CA VAL A 173 -3.15 -11.30 -11.76
C VAL A 173 -1.82 -11.79 -12.28
N ARG A 174 -0.70 -11.27 -11.78
CA ARG A 174 0.66 -11.68 -12.15
C ARG A 174 1.44 -12.05 -10.90
N LEU A 175 2.23 -13.12 -10.97
CA LEU A 175 3.21 -13.51 -9.96
C LEU A 175 4.60 -13.21 -10.53
N LEU A 176 5.40 -12.42 -9.81
CA LEU A 176 6.73 -11.97 -10.22
C LEU A 176 7.78 -12.33 -9.16
N ASP A 177 9.00 -12.61 -9.60
CA ASP A 177 10.21 -12.49 -8.77
C ASP A 177 11.06 -11.35 -9.33
N GLY A 178 11.23 -10.28 -8.54
CA GLY A 178 11.73 -9.00 -9.03
C GLY A 178 10.88 -8.48 -10.19
N THR A 179 11.48 -8.38 -11.38
CA THR A 179 10.81 -7.95 -12.62
C THR A 179 10.41 -9.10 -13.54
N THR A 180 10.76 -10.35 -13.21
CA THR A 180 10.49 -11.52 -14.05
C THR A 180 9.11 -12.09 -13.76
N GLU A 181 8.26 -12.20 -14.79
CA GLU A 181 6.95 -12.84 -14.67
C GLU A 181 7.11 -14.36 -14.57
N ILE A 182 6.66 -14.93 -13.45
CA ILE A 182 6.63 -16.38 -13.19
C ILE A 182 5.34 -16.98 -13.77
N ALA A 183 4.21 -16.29 -13.56
CA ALA A 183 2.91 -16.73 -14.03
C ALA A 183 1.91 -15.56 -14.10
N ALA A 184 0.89 -15.70 -14.95
CA ALA A 184 -0.19 -14.73 -15.06
C ALA A 184 -1.54 -15.41 -15.31
N TRP A 185 -2.60 -14.79 -14.80
CA TRP A 185 -3.98 -15.26 -14.91
C TRP A 185 -4.89 -14.10 -15.29
N ASN A 186 -5.79 -14.34 -16.24
CA ASN A 186 -6.84 -13.40 -16.59
C ASN A 186 -8.18 -13.92 -16.07
N GLY A 187 -9.04 -13.04 -15.57
CA GLY A 187 -10.37 -13.44 -15.09
C GLY A 187 -11.29 -12.28 -14.74
N THR A 188 -12.52 -12.62 -14.36
CA THR A 188 -13.46 -11.66 -13.77
C THR A 188 -13.31 -11.70 -12.25
N THR A 189 -13.33 -10.54 -11.58
CA THR A 189 -13.28 -10.44 -10.11
C THR A 189 -14.63 -10.83 -9.51
N ARG A 190 -14.88 -12.13 -9.41
CA ARG A 190 -16.01 -12.65 -8.64
C ARG A 190 -15.50 -13.27 -7.32
N PRO A 191 -16.22 -13.09 -6.19
CA PRO A 191 -15.77 -13.61 -4.89
C PRO A 191 -15.57 -15.13 -4.85
N ASP A 192 -16.37 -15.88 -5.60
CA ASP A 192 -16.34 -17.34 -5.70
C ASP A 192 -15.08 -17.89 -6.41
N THR A 193 -14.41 -17.07 -7.23
CA THR A 193 -13.19 -17.49 -7.95
C THR A 193 -11.89 -17.10 -7.25
N ALA A 194 -11.95 -16.23 -6.22
CA ALA A 194 -10.76 -15.72 -5.52
C ALA A 194 -9.97 -16.82 -4.80
N CYS A 195 -10.67 -17.75 -4.16
CA CYS A 195 -10.03 -18.88 -3.46
C CYS A 195 -9.32 -19.83 -4.46
N GLY A 196 -9.98 -20.13 -5.59
CA GLY A 196 -9.36 -20.92 -6.66
C GLY A 196 -8.10 -20.26 -7.22
N ARG A 197 -8.13 -18.94 -7.45
CA ARG A 197 -6.94 -18.18 -7.89
C ARG A 197 -5.83 -18.18 -6.85
N ALA A 198 -6.15 -18.07 -5.56
CA ALA A 198 -5.16 -18.17 -4.50
C ALA A 198 -4.45 -19.54 -4.54
N CYS A 199 -5.21 -20.64 -4.67
CA CYS A 199 -4.63 -21.98 -4.80
C CYS A 199 -3.69 -22.10 -6.01
N GLU A 200 -4.08 -21.54 -7.16
CA GLU A 200 -3.25 -21.56 -8.37
C GLU A 200 -1.94 -20.75 -8.20
N ILE A 201 -2.02 -19.57 -7.57
CA ILE A 201 -0.87 -18.71 -7.28
C ILE A 201 0.08 -19.41 -6.30
N SER A 202 -0.43 -19.95 -5.19
CA SER A 202 0.37 -20.68 -4.20
C SER A 202 1.02 -21.91 -4.82
N ALA A 203 0.31 -22.68 -5.65
CA ALA A 203 0.89 -23.83 -6.35
C ALA A 203 1.96 -23.43 -7.38
N ALA A 204 1.82 -22.28 -8.05
CA ALA A 204 2.85 -21.74 -8.92
C ALA A 204 4.10 -21.29 -8.13
N ALA A 205 3.90 -20.63 -7.00
CA ALA A 205 4.97 -20.20 -6.10
C ALA A 205 5.74 -21.40 -5.52
N HIS A 206 5.05 -22.42 -5.00
CA HIS A 206 5.72 -23.64 -4.46
C HIS A 206 6.58 -24.33 -5.52
N ARG A 207 6.04 -24.55 -6.73
CA ARG A 207 6.80 -25.14 -7.84
C ARG A 207 8.03 -24.31 -8.21
N TYR A 208 7.91 -22.97 -8.21
CA TYR A 208 9.02 -22.08 -8.50
C TYR A 208 10.12 -22.14 -7.42
N LEU A 209 9.72 -22.21 -6.14
CA LEU A 209 10.62 -22.30 -4.99
C LEU A 209 11.19 -23.71 -4.77
N GLY A 210 10.75 -24.71 -5.52
CA GLY A 210 11.25 -26.09 -5.42
C GLY A 210 10.65 -26.90 -4.26
N HIS A 211 9.44 -26.54 -3.81
CA HIS A 211 8.67 -27.24 -2.79
C HIS A 211 7.49 -28.04 -3.36
#